data_AF-A0A183HMF6-F1
#
_entry.id   AF-A0A183HMF6-F1
#
_cell.length_a   1.000
_cell.length_b   1.000
_cell.length_c   1.000
_cell.angle_alpha   90.00
_cell.angle_beta   90.00
_cell.angle_gamma   90.00
#
_symmetry.space_group_name_H-M   'P 1'
#
loop_
_entity.id
_entity.type
_entity.pdbx_description
1 polymer ?
#
loop_
_entity_poly.entity_id
_entity_poly.type
_entity_poly.pdbx_seq_one_letter_code
_entity_poly.pdbx_strand_id
1 'polypeptide(L)'
;MNDSTRNLRTQSQPIQEIVLNDKLPKNRKSFWRYMGSLTTPPCSEVVTWTIFTEPIVITKSQLALFRNLHDKTGHTMKNFRPVQKLYSRELQLVITA
;
A
#
# COMPACT_ATOMS: atom_id res chain seq x y z
N MET A 1 -20.71 -38.59 -9.94
CA MET A 1 -20.40 -38.00 -8.62
C MET A 1 -18.99 -38.44 -8.24
N ASN A 2 -18.00 -37.60 -8.53
CA ASN A 2 -16.59 -37.81 -8.18
C ASN A 2 -15.98 -36.43 -7.87
N ASP A 3 -16.23 -35.99 -6.64
CA ASP A 3 -15.59 -34.81 -6.06
C ASP A 3 -14.08 -35.07 -5.96
N SER A 4 -13.34 -34.43 -6.86
CA SER A 4 -11.88 -34.46 -6.89
C SER A 4 -11.38 -33.14 -6.34
N THR A 5 -11.66 -32.88 -5.06
CA THR A 5 -11.14 -31.73 -4.31
C THR A 5 -9.61 -31.85 -4.26
N ARG A 6 -8.97 -31.16 -5.20
CA ARG A 6 -7.52 -31.10 -5.40
C ARG A 6 -6.88 -30.59 -4.11
N ASN A 7 -6.09 -31.43 -3.45
CA ASN A 7 -5.26 -31.14 -2.28
C ASN A 7 -4.58 -29.76 -2.38
N LEU A 8 -5.13 -28.73 -1.73
CA LEU A 8 -4.43 -27.48 -1.48
C LEU A 8 -3.55 -27.69 -0.25
N ARG A 9 -2.31 -28.15 -0.48
CA ARG A 9 -1.28 -28.17 0.57
C ARG A 9 -1.02 -26.73 1.01
N THR A 10 -1.53 -26.34 2.17
CA THR A 10 -1.19 -25.06 2.79
C THR A 10 0.24 -25.16 3.30
N GLN A 11 1.21 -24.67 2.53
CA GLN A 11 2.59 -24.53 3.01
C GLN A 11 2.69 -23.21 3.78
N SER A 12 2.81 -23.28 5.10
CA SER A 12 3.18 -22.14 5.94
C SER A 12 4.69 -21.98 5.95
N GLN A 13 5.19 -20.94 5.29
CA GLN A 13 6.55 -20.47 5.49
C GLN A 13 6.56 -19.50 6.69
N PRO A 14 7.56 -19.58 7.59
CA PRO A 14 7.72 -18.58 8.64
C PRO A 14 7.88 -17.21 8.01
N ILE A 15 7.15 -16.21 8.50
CA ILE A 15 7.36 -14.83 8.06
C ILE A 15 8.76 -14.43 8.53
N GLN A 16 9.64 -14.16 7.56
CA GLN A 16 10.95 -13.61 7.86
C GLN A 16 10.76 -12.29 8.60
N GLU A 17 11.52 -12.10 9.69
CA GLU A 17 11.40 -10.89 10.52
C GLU A 17 11.55 -9.63 9.66
N ILE A 18 10.57 -8.73 9.76
CA ILE A 18 10.53 -7.49 8.98
C ILE A 18 10.88 -6.33 9.90
N VAL A 19 12.05 -5.72 9.68
CA VAL A 19 12.40 -4.45 10.30
C VAL A 19 11.65 -3.32 9.60
N LEU A 20 10.61 -2.79 10.24
CA LEU A 20 9.72 -1.78 9.63
C LEU A 20 10.45 -0.49 9.25
N ASN A 21 11.45 -0.09 10.02
CA ASN A 21 12.20 1.14 9.76
C ASN A 21 12.96 1.10 8.42
N ASP A 22 13.34 -0.09 7.95
CA ASP A 22 14.01 -0.32 6.67
C ASP A 22 13.05 -0.29 5.47
N LYS A 23 11.73 -0.21 5.75
CA LYS A 23 10.66 -0.07 4.76
C LYS A 23 10.11 1.34 4.70
N LEU A 24 10.89 2.32 5.16
CA LEU A 24 10.63 3.74 5.00
C LEU A 24 11.71 4.38 4.10
N PRO A 25 11.44 5.54 3.49
CA PRO A 25 12.46 6.30 2.77
C PRO A 25 13.65 6.63 3.67
N LYS A 26 14.85 6.73 3.07
CA LYS A 26 16.07 7.08 3.81
C LYS A 26 15.98 8.48 4.40
N ASN A 27 15.56 9.45 3.58
CA ASN A 27 15.28 10.80 4.05
C ASN A 27 13.81 10.91 4.49
N ARG A 28 13.62 11.13 5.78
CA ARG A 28 12.30 11.33 6.41
C ARG A 28 12.08 12.76 6.85
N LYS A 29 13.01 13.67 6.53
CA LYS A 29 12.97 15.06 6.99
C LYS A 29 11.94 15.88 6.23
N SER A 30 11.52 15.44 5.05
CA SER A 30 10.56 16.16 4.20
C SER A 30 9.34 15.31 3.88
N PHE A 31 8.16 15.83 4.18
CA PHE A 31 6.89 15.17 3.91
C PHE A 31 5.72 16.16 3.81
N TRP A 32 4.69 15.78 3.07
CA TRP A 32 3.41 16.46 3.06
C TRP A 32 2.49 15.93 4.16
N ARG A 33 1.73 16.83 4.78
CA ARG A 33 0.77 16.54 5.84
C ARG A 33 -0.59 17.15 5.51
N TYR A 34 -1.66 16.36 5.59
CA TYR A 34 -3.04 16.85 5.43
C TYR A 34 -4.06 15.91 6.08
N MET A 35 -5.25 16.45 6.42
CA MET A 35 -6.38 15.64 6.87
C MET A 35 -7.15 15.06 5.68
N GLY A 36 -7.52 13.78 5.75
CA GLY A 36 -8.25 13.09 4.71
C GLY A 36 -8.97 11.85 5.23
N SER A 37 -9.30 10.96 4.30
CA SER A 37 -10.04 9.74 4.56
C SER A 37 -9.23 8.47 4.33
N LEU A 38 -9.80 7.36 4.78
CA LEU A 38 -9.47 6.04 4.26
C LEU A 38 -9.67 5.99 2.74
N THR A 39 -8.76 5.31 2.04
CA THR A 39 -8.86 5.09 0.58
C THR A 39 -9.68 3.86 0.22
N THR A 40 -10.21 3.16 1.22
CA THR A 40 -11.13 2.01 1.10
C THR A 40 -12.42 2.29 1.88
N PRO A 41 -13.55 1.67 1.51
CA PRO A 41 -14.78 1.74 2.29
C PRO A 41 -14.54 1.41 3.79
N PRO A 42 -15.18 2.13 4.73
CA PRO A 42 -16.26 3.11 4.53
C PRO A 42 -15.78 4.54 4.17
N CYS A 43 -14.51 4.75 3.80
CA CYS A 43 -13.97 6.05 3.39
C CYS A 43 -14.06 7.15 4.47
N SER A 44 -14.07 6.79 5.76
CA SER A 44 -14.18 7.74 6.88
C SER A 44 -13.07 8.79 6.87
N GLU A 45 -13.43 10.05 7.12
CA GLU A 45 -12.55 11.23 7.16
C GLU A 45 -11.87 11.39 8.53
N VAL A 46 -11.07 10.40 8.90
CA VAL A 46 -10.43 10.31 10.22
C VAL A 46 -8.90 10.19 10.15
N VAL A 47 -8.33 10.36 8.96
CA VAL A 47 -6.90 10.11 8.71
C VAL A 47 -6.13 11.41 8.65
N THR A 48 -5.04 11.50 9.41
CA THR A 48 -3.99 12.50 9.18
C THR A 48 -2.89 11.88 8.34
N TRP A 49 -2.85 12.21 7.04
CA TRP A 49 -1.91 11.64 6.09
C TRP A 49 -0.52 12.24 6.23
N THR A 50 0.51 11.38 6.21
CA THR A 50 1.92 11.77 6.06
C THR A 50 2.47 11.13 4.79
N ILE A 51 2.86 11.94 3.82
CA ILE A 51 3.40 11.47 2.54
C ILE A 51 4.83 11.96 2.41
N PHE A 52 5.81 11.06 2.58
CA PHE A 52 7.22 11.39 2.38
C PHE A 52 7.47 11.87 0.95
N THR A 53 8.37 12.85 0.79
CA THR A 53 8.70 13.38 -0.54
C THR A 53 9.63 12.47 -1.33
N GLU A 54 10.38 11.61 -0.65
CA GLU A 54 11.23 10.60 -1.28
C GLU A 54 10.52 9.23 -1.34
N PRO A 55 10.57 8.52 -2.48
CA PRO A 55 10.02 7.17 -2.59
C PRO A 55 11.00 6.11 -2.07
N ILE A 56 10.47 4.92 -1.82
CA ILE A 56 11.28 3.70 -1.70
C ILE A 56 11.43 3.08 -3.08
N VAL A 57 12.67 2.81 -3.48
CA VAL A 57 12.97 2.21 -4.79
C VAL A 57 12.90 0.69 -4.68
N ILE A 58 12.21 0.06 -5.63
CA ILE A 58 12.14 -1.39 -5.81
C ILE A 58 12.58 -1.78 -7.22
N THR A 59 12.98 -3.03 -7.40
CA THR A 59 13.35 -3.55 -8.73
C THR A 59 12.12 -3.79 -9.60
N LYS A 60 12.33 -3.85 -10.92
CA LYS A 60 11.27 -4.23 -11.87
C LYS A 60 10.71 -5.63 -11.60
N SER A 61 11.56 -6.57 -11.19
CA SER A 61 11.14 -7.94 -10.85
C SER A 61 10.23 -7.96 -9.62
N GLN A 62 10.57 -7.19 -8.58
CA GLN A 62 9.71 -7.04 -7.40
C GLN A 62 8.35 -6.42 -7.78
N LEU A 63 8.36 -5.35 -8.59
CA LEU A 63 7.12 -4.71 -9.05
C LEU A 63 6.23 -5.67 -9.86
N ALA A 64 6.83 -6.53 -10.69
CA ALA A 64 6.08 -7.52 -11.47
C ALA A 64 5.36 -8.53 -10.58
N LEU A 65 5.96 -8.94 -9.45
CA LEU A 65 5.29 -9.82 -8.49
C LEU A 65 4.00 -9.20 -7.94
N PHE A 66 4.02 -7.92 -7.57
CA PHE A 66 2.81 -7.22 -7.11
C PHE A 66 1.75 -7.09 -8.20
N ARG A 67 2.16 -6.81 -9.44
CA ARG A 67 1.23 -6.65 -10.58
C ARG A 67 0.61 -7.95 -11.07
N ASN A 68 1.19 -9.09 -10.71
CA ASN A 68 0.67 -10.42 -11.03
C ASN A 68 -0.24 -11.00 -9.94
N LEU A 69 -0.57 -10.21 -8.91
CA LEU A 69 -1.54 -10.63 -7.90
C LEU A 69 -2.95 -10.64 -8.48
N HIS A 70 -3.66 -11.74 -8.26
CA HIS A 70 -5.04 -11.94 -8.67
C HIS A 70 -5.96 -12.00 -7.45
N ASP A 71 -7.20 -11.53 -7.63
CA ASP A 71 -8.24 -11.71 -6.62
C ASP A 71 -8.78 -13.15 -6.60
N LYS A 72 -9.76 -13.43 -5.73
CA LYS A 72 -10.40 -14.75 -5.63
C LYS A 72 -11.08 -15.22 -6.92
N THR A 73 -11.33 -14.31 -7.86
CA THR A 73 -11.97 -14.57 -9.15
C THR A 73 -10.97 -14.66 -10.30
N GLY A 74 -9.67 -14.50 -10.02
CA GLY A 74 -8.59 -14.58 -11.01
C GLY A 74 -8.30 -13.27 -11.73
N HIS A 75 -8.94 -12.15 -11.38
CA HIS A 75 -8.70 -10.87 -12.03
C HIS A 75 -7.48 -10.17 -11.44
N THR A 76 -6.68 -9.51 -12.31
CA THR A 76 -5.54 -8.70 -11.87
C THR A 76 -6.02 -7.59 -10.96
N MET A 77 -5.43 -7.52 -9.76
CA MET A 77 -5.85 -6.56 -8.76
C MET A 77 -5.42 -5.14 -9.14
N LYS A 78 -6.40 -4.25 -9.34
CA LYS A 78 -6.20 -2.79 -9.37
C LYS A 78 -6.69 -2.22 -8.04
N ASN A 79 -5.85 -2.32 -7.03
CA ASN A 79 -6.18 -2.04 -5.63
C ASN A 79 -5.83 -0.60 -5.20
N PHE A 80 -6.22 0.39 -6.00
CA PHE A 80 -6.05 1.80 -5.66
C PHE A 80 -7.32 2.60 -5.93
N ARG A 81 -7.52 3.66 -5.14
CA ARG A 81 -8.58 4.64 -5.36
C ARG A 81 -8.07 5.76 -6.26
N PRO A 82 -8.83 6.23 -7.27
CA PRO A 82 -8.46 7.41 -8.05
C PRO A 82 -8.25 8.65 -7.18
N VAL A 83 -7.44 9.60 -7.64
CA VAL A 83 -7.24 10.89 -6.98
C VAL A 83 -8.58 11.59 -6.80
N GLN A 84 -8.82 12.11 -5.59
CA GLN A 84 -10.05 12.84 -5.25
C GLN A 84 -9.80 14.35 -5.30
N LYS A 85 -10.85 15.14 -5.53
CA LYS A 85 -10.77 16.60 -5.59
C LYS A 85 -10.15 17.16 -4.30
N LEU A 86 -9.28 18.16 -4.42
CA LEU A 86 -8.63 18.76 -3.26
C LEU A 86 -9.61 19.50 -2.35
N TYR A 87 -10.64 20.14 -2.94
CA TYR A 87 -11.51 21.09 -2.24
C TYR A 87 -10.70 22.17 -1.53
N SER A 88 -11.12 22.62 -0.35
CA SER A 88 -10.46 23.68 0.42
C SER A 88 -9.40 23.15 1.39
N ARG A 89 -8.91 21.92 1.19
CA ARG A 89 -7.89 21.33 2.08
C ARG A 89 -6.53 21.96 1.80
N GLU A 90 -5.88 22.39 2.87
CA GLU A 90 -4.50 22.86 2.82
C GLU A 90 -3.52 21.69 2.98
N LEU A 91 -2.45 21.71 2.18
CA LEU A 91 -1.35 20.77 2.30
C LEU A 91 -0.17 21.47 2.95
N GLN A 92 0.36 20.88 4.02
CA GLN A 92 1.52 21.40 4.71
C GLN A 92 2.76 20.64 4.27
N LEU A 93 3.74 21.33 3.67
CA LEU A 93 5.08 20.78 3.50
C LEU A 93 5.83 20.97 4.82
N VAL A 94 6.21 19.86 5.45
CA VAL A 94 7.00 19.86 6.67
C VAL A 94 8.43 19.49 6.31
N ILE A 95 9.38 20.34 6.70
CA ILE A 95 10.82 20.09 6.60
C ILE A 95 11.39 20.19 8.01
N THR A 96 11.89 19.08 8.53
CA THR A 96 12.54 19.04 9.85
C THR A 96 14.04 19.26 9.71
N ALA A 97 14.62 20.09 10.58
CA ALA A 97 16.06 20.35 10.64
C ALA A 97 16.89 19.07 10.89
#